data_AF-A0AAD5Y892-F1
#
_entry.id   AF-A0AAD5Y892-F1
#
_cell.length_a   1.000
_cell.length_b   1.000
_cell.length_c   1.000
_cell.angle_alpha   90.00
_cell.angle_beta   90.00
_cell.angle_gamma   90.00
#
_symmetry.space_group_name_H-M   'P 1'
#
loop_
_entity.id
_entity.type
_entity.pdbx_description
1 polymer ?
#
loop_
_entity_poly.entity_id
_entity_poly.type
_entity_poly.pdbx_seq_one_letter_code
_entity_poly.pdbx_strand_id
1 'polypeptide(L)'
;MTKEITADCTKKGDSTCLSAPQNDDTTEAFSLKLDVTVRKYIGQHKASAEHLGEFSISFNTQIEFYEILWTKFSSYLNPQPRFDGQRYVHGKDPLSITDIGMYIHMKKSGKQFCAVDKFAVNILQKYSDTFSNGNVAPLEVSIYRYSAILDSLREWTKFKQVIDVENRERAAAAEKATINAVTEKLKEKHGLELEGNESIWKLWASRIVNTHDSSTMDQAILLGPPKCLARMFQRRDTDLNTVASLAKSEAVALKELQEIEDELKNLQNDFEVASERFTSVCDNFRWTIKQTNSRLKCLAQSTKKLKRSFSAMSRESA
;
A
#
# COMPACT_ATOMS: atom_id res chain seq x y z
N MET A 1 -27.15 36.88 -19.98
CA MET A 1 -27.30 38.31 -20.28
C MET A 1 -26.56 39.09 -19.21
N THR A 2 -25.48 39.70 -19.67
CA THR A 2 -24.45 40.50 -19.00
C THR A 2 -25.01 41.74 -18.33
N LYS A 3 -24.57 42.04 -17.10
CA LYS A 3 -24.25 43.41 -16.67
C LYS A 3 -23.08 43.37 -15.68
N GLU A 4 -21.91 43.69 -16.21
CA GLU A 4 -20.77 44.24 -15.49
C GLU A 4 -21.16 45.61 -14.92
N ILE A 5 -20.79 45.88 -13.66
CA ILE A 5 -20.44 47.23 -13.21
C ILE A 5 -19.19 47.10 -12.35
N THR A 6 -18.10 47.64 -12.87
CA THR A 6 -16.80 47.83 -12.23
C THR A 6 -16.67 49.33 -11.95
N ALA A 7 -16.37 49.73 -10.70
CA ALA A 7 -15.66 50.98 -10.38
C ALA A 7 -15.31 51.07 -8.87
N ASP A 8 -14.08 50.66 -8.61
CA ASP A 8 -13.04 51.24 -7.74
C ASP A 8 -13.30 52.60 -7.03
N CYS A 9 -12.96 52.70 -5.74
CA CYS A 9 -11.71 53.33 -5.23
C CYS A 9 -11.82 53.98 -3.82
N THR A 10 -10.98 53.48 -2.90
CA THR A 10 -10.29 54.16 -1.77
C THR A 10 -11.07 54.85 -0.64
N LYS A 11 -10.86 54.38 0.61
CA LYS A 11 -10.06 55.11 1.62
C LYS A 11 -9.79 54.31 2.91
N LYS A 12 -8.51 54.31 3.26
CA LYS A 12 -7.82 54.17 4.56
C LYS A 12 -8.67 54.11 5.84
N GLY A 13 -8.38 53.06 6.62
CA GLY A 13 -7.89 53.21 7.99
C GLY A 13 -8.94 53.32 9.08
N ASP A 14 -9.20 52.20 9.78
CA ASP A 14 -9.00 52.18 11.22
C ASP A 14 -8.86 50.74 11.74
N SER A 15 -7.74 50.52 12.42
CA SER A 15 -7.38 49.29 13.08
C SER A 15 -8.08 49.24 14.43
N THR A 16 -9.29 48.69 14.46
CA THR A 16 -10.01 48.42 15.70
C THR A 16 -10.19 46.91 15.86
N CYS A 17 -9.56 46.40 16.91
CA CYS A 17 -9.57 45.04 17.43
C CYS A 17 -10.90 44.31 17.22
N LEU A 18 -10.94 43.37 16.28
CA LEU A 18 -11.94 42.30 16.26
C LEU A 18 -11.29 41.06 16.85
N SER A 19 -11.65 40.82 18.11
CA SER A 19 -11.43 39.54 18.78
C SER A 19 -11.82 38.40 17.87
N ALA A 20 -10.96 37.38 17.81
CA ALA A 20 -11.26 36.12 17.16
C ALA A 20 -12.63 35.60 17.64
N PRO A 21 -13.48 35.03 16.76
CA PRO A 21 -14.64 34.29 17.22
C PRO A 21 -14.11 33.18 18.13
N GLN A 22 -14.50 33.27 19.40
CA GLN A 22 -14.33 32.16 20.34
C GLN A 22 -14.96 30.95 19.70
N ASN A 23 -14.19 29.86 19.60
CA ASN A 23 -14.66 28.56 19.15
C ASN A 23 -16.03 28.29 19.77
N ASP A 24 -17.05 28.15 18.93
CA ASP A 24 -18.34 27.60 19.32
C ASP A 24 -18.05 26.24 19.96
N ASP A 25 -18.16 26.22 21.28
CA ASP A 25 -18.22 25.03 22.11
C ASP A 25 -19.51 24.32 21.70
N THR A 26 -19.42 23.59 20.58
CA THR A 26 -20.54 22.85 19.98
C THR A 26 -20.83 21.74 20.97
N THR A 27 -21.74 22.03 21.89
CA THR A 27 -22.03 21.19 23.03
C THR A 27 -22.63 19.89 22.49
N GLU A 28 -21.83 18.83 22.40
CA GLU A 28 -22.30 17.53 21.95
C GLU A 28 -23.45 17.09 22.84
N ALA A 29 -24.66 17.02 22.27
CA ALA A 29 -25.87 16.83 23.08
C ALA A 29 -25.98 15.40 23.64
N PHE A 30 -25.45 14.41 22.92
CA PHE A 30 -25.55 12.99 23.29
C PHE A 30 -24.23 12.25 23.16
N SER A 31 -23.97 11.34 24.10
CA SER A 31 -22.83 10.42 24.06
C SER A 31 -23.25 9.01 24.49
N LEU A 32 -22.80 8.01 23.73
CA LEU A 32 -23.12 6.59 23.96
C LEU A 32 -21.87 5.73 23.85
N LYS A 33 -21.78 4.69 24.69
CA LYS A 33 -20.87 3.55 24.48
C LYS A 33 -21.61 2.37 23.87
N LEU A 34 -21.03 1.79 22.83
CA LEU A 34 -21.55 0.65 22.09
C LEU A 34 -20.64 -0.57 22.28
N ASP A 35 -21.20 -1.75 22.54
CA ASP A 35 -20.49 -3.04 22.50
C ASP A 35 -20.89 -3.75 21.20
N VAL A 36 -19.97 -3.83 20.24
CA VAL A 36 -20.30 -4.19 18.86
C VAL A 36 -19.86 -5.62 18.54
N THR A 37 -20.78 -6.37 17.94
CA THR A 37 -20.54 -7.72 17.43
C THR A 37 -21.02 -7.86 15.98
N VAL A 38 -20.23 -8.52 15.15
CA VAL A 38 -20.57 -8.86 13.76
C VAL A 38 -21.02 -10.32 13.69
N ARG A 39 -22.21 -10.50 13.14
CA ARG A 39 -22.91 -11.77 13.02
C ARG A 39 -23.19 -12.09 11.55
N LYS A 40 -23.29 -13.38 11.24
CA LYS A 40 -23.64 -13.92 9.93
C LYS A 40 -25.15 -14.08 9.75
N TYR A 41 -25.87 -14.28 10.86
CA TYR A 41 -27.33 -14.43 10.93
C TYR A 41 -27.84 -14.04 12.32
N ILE A 42 -29.15 -13.79 12.47
CA ILE A 42 -29.75 -13.29 13.73
C ILE A 42 -29.49 -14.22 14.91
N GLY A 43 -29.79 -15.51 14.76
CA GLY A 43 -29.65 -16.52 15.82
C GLY A 43 -28.21 -16.90 16.19
N GLN A 44 -27.17 -16.24 15.66
CA GLN A 44 -25.79 -16.58 15.97
C GLN A 44 -25.45 -16.24 17.43
N HIS A 45 -24.87 -17.20 18.15
CA HIS A 45 -24.48 -16.99 19.55
C HIS A 45 -23.33 -15.99 19.66
N LYS A 46 -23.38 -15.08 20.65
CA LYS A 46 -22.37 -14.01 20.86
C LYS A 46 -20.93 -14.57 20.92
N ALA A 47 -20.74 -15.70 21.60
CA ALA A 47 -19.41 -16.33 21.71
C ALA A 47 -18.81 -16.83 20.39
N SER A 48 -19.64 -17.03 19.35
CA SER A 48 -19.20 -17.44 18.01
C SER A 48 -19.17 -16.28 17.01
N ALA A 49 -19.65 -15.11 17.43
CA ALA A 49 -19.67 -13.90 16.62
C ALA A 49 -18.32 -13.18 16.72
N GLU A 50 -17.98 -12.40 15.70
CA GLU A 50 -16.79 -11.56 15.71
C GLU A 50 -17.06 -10.34 16.59
N HIS A 51 -16.24 -10.11 17.61
CA HIS A 51 -16.40 -8.98 18.51
C HIS A 51 -15.44 -7.86 18.10
N LEU A 52 -15.98 -6.68 17.78
CA LEU A 52 -15.20 -5.53 17.32
C LEU A 52 -14.72 -4.63 18.48
N GLY A 53 -15.20 -4.87 19.69
CA GLY A 53 -14.88 -4.08 20.88
C GLY A 53 -15.93 -3.04 21.24
N GLU A 54 -15.56 -2.15 22.16
CA GLU A 54 -16.38 -1.04 22.63
C GLU A 54 -16.07 0.25 21.87
N PHE A 55 -17.10 1.03 21.55
CA PHE A 55 -16.97 2.29 20.83
C PHE A 55 -17.77 3.39 21.51
N SER A 56 -17.10 4.50 21.82
CA SER A 56 -17.78 5.74 22.18
C SER A 56 -18.17 6.51 20.92
N ILE A 57 -19.38 7.03 20.89
CA ILE A 57 -19.88 7.91 19.83
C ILE A 57 -20.59 9.10 20.47
N SER A 58 -20.39 10.26 19.87
CA SER A 58 -21.09 11.50 20.22
C SER A 58 -21.86 11.99 19.00
N PHE A 59 -23.03 12.56 19.22
CA PHE A 59 -23.91 13.04 18.15
C PHE A 59 -24.92 14.06 18.69
N ASN A 60 -25.46 14.89 17.80
CA ASN A 60 -26.45 15.91 18.11
C ASN A 60 -27.84 15.54 17.57
N THR A 61 -27.90 14.73 16.51
CA THR A 61 -29.18 14.31 15.90
C THR A 61 -29.22 12.80 15.66
N GLN A 62 -30.44 12.27 15.49
CA GLN A 62 -30.64 10.86 15.13
C GLN A 62 -30.07 10.51 13.76
N ILE A 63 -30.12 11.45 12.80
CA ILE A 63 -29.57 11.25 11.46
C ILE A 63 -28.04 11.14 11.55
N GLU A 64 -27.40 12.05 12.26
CA GLU A 64 -25.95 12.03 12.51
C GLU A 64 -25.51 10.73 13.21
N PHE A 65 -26.30 10.24 14.17
CA PHE A 65 -26.06 8.94 14.80
C PHE A 65 -26.05 7.80 13.77
N TYR A 66 -27.00 7.75 12.84
CA TYR A 66 -27.02 6.75 11.77
C TYR A 66 -25.84 6.91 10.80
N GLU A 67 -25.47 8.13 10.45
CA GLU A 67 -24.32 8.42 9.58
C GLU A 67 -23.00 7.97 10.21
N ILE A 68 -22.81 8.21 11.51
CA ILE A 68 -21.65 7.73 12.25
C ILE A 68 -21.59 6.21 12.26
N LEU A 69 -22.71 5.54 12.58
CA LEU A 69 -22.78 4.07 12.56
C LEU A 69 -22.48 3.52 11.16
N TRP A 70 -23.09 4.09 10.11
CA TRP A 70 -22.91 3.66 8.74
C TRP A 70 -21.47 3.84 8.27
N THR A 71 -20.90 5.02 8.49
CA THR A 71 -19.52 5.34 8.12
C THR A 71 -18.54 4.38 8.81
N LYS A 72 -18.79 4.07 10.08
CA LYS A 72 -17.88 3.23 10.87
C LYS A 72 -18.00 1.74 10.53
N PHE A 73 -19.19 1.26 10.18
CA PHE A 73 -19.46 -0.17 10.10
C PHE A 73 -19.81 -0.70 8.70
N SER A 74 -19.97 0.17 7.69
CA SER A 74 -20.30 -0.23 6.32
C SER A 74 -19.29 -1.20 5.69
N SER A 75 -18.02 -1.13 6.05
CA SER A 75 -16.97 -2.06 5.56
C SER A 75 -17.16 -3.52 6.01
N TYR A 76 -17.96 -3.75 7.05
CA TYR A 76 -18.30 -5.10 7.54
C TYR A 76 -19.58 -5.65 6.91
N LEU A 77 -20.25 -4.87 6.06
CA LEU A 77 -21.50 -5.22 5.42
C LEU A 77 -21.23 -5.74 4.00
N ASN A 78 -22.02 -6.72 3.60
CA ASN A 78 -22.11 -7.21 2.24
C ASN A 78 -23.54 -7.03 1.72
N PRO A 79 -23.72 -6.90 0.40
CA PRO A 79 -25.04 -6.83 -0.21
C PRO A 79 -25.98 -7.95 0.25
N GLN A 80 -27.24 -7.59 0.49
CA GLN A 80 -28.27 -8.50 0.98
C GLN A 80 -28.47 -9.67 0.00
N PRO A 81 -28.47 -10.92 0.47
CA PRO A 81 -28.76 -12.06 -0.38
C PRO A 81 -30.22 -12.01 -0.83
N ARG A 82 -30.47 -12.29 -2.11
CA ARG A 82 -31.82 -12.41 -2.66
C ARG A 82 -32.18 -13.88 -2.82
N PHE A 83 -33.43 -14.24 -2.57
CA PHE A 83 -33.93 -15.58 -2.81
C PHE A 83 -34.71 -15.59 -4.12
N ASP A 84 -34.29 -16.43 -5.08
CA ASP A 84 -34.89 -16.50 -6.43
C ASP A 84 -36.06 -17.51 -6.52
N GLY A 85 -36.45 -18.12 -5.39
CA GLY A 85 -37.45 -19.17 -5.31
C GLY A 85 -36.85 -20.58 -5.18
N GLN A 86 -35.60 -20.78 -5.62
CA GLN A 86 -34.91 -22.07 -5.55
C GLN A 86 -33.66 -22.00 -4.67
N ARG A 87 -32.89 -20.93 -4.78
CA ARG A 87 -31.63 -20.73 -4.06
C ARG A 87 -31.42 -19.27 -3.71
N TYR A 88 -30.46 -19.04 -2.83
CA TYR A 88 -29.94 -17.69 -2.66
C TYR A 88 -29.06 -17.30 -3.83
N VAL A 89 -29.04 -16.01 -4.14
CA VAL A 89 -28.10 -15.35 -5.03
C VAL A 89 -27.49 -14.15 -4.32
N HIS A 90 -26.28 -13.77 -4.72
CA HIS A 90 -25.63 -12.57 -4.18
C HIS A 90 -26.45 -11.32 -4.49
N GLY A 91 -26.60 -10.46 -3.49
CA GLY A 91 -27.07 -9.10 -3.71
C GLY A 91 -26.08 -8.35 -4.60
N LYS A 92 -26.61 -7.54 -5.52
CA LYS A 92 -25.80 -6.68 -6.39
C LYS A 92 -26.03 -5.20 -6.12
N ASP A 93 -27.03 -4.86 -5.32
CA ASP A 93 -27.36 -3.47 -5.05
C ASP A 93 -26.27 -2.86 -4.16
N PRO A 94 -25.83 -1.63 -4.47
CA PRO A 94 -24.94 -0.90 -3.58
C PRO A 94 -25.66 -0.66 -2.25
N LEU A 95 -24.92 -0.83 -1.16
CA LEU A 95 -25.42 -0.56 0.18
C LEU A 95 -25.61 0.93 0.38
N SER A 96 -26.77 1.32 0.90
CA SER A 96 -27.10 2.71 1.24
C SER A 96 -27.40 2.83 2.74
N ILE A 97 -27.16 4.01 3.31
CA ILE A 97 -27.54 4.32 4.69
C ILE A 97 -29.03 4.10 4.96
N THR A 98 -29.88 4.18 3.93
CA THR A 98 -31.30 3.84 4.03
C THR A 98 -31.56 2.39 4.44
N ASP A 99 -30.59 1.51 4.22
CA ASP A 99 -30.69 0.09 4.53
C ASP A 99 -30.21 -0.23 5.94
N ILE A 100 -29.75 0.76 6.72
CA ILE A 100 -29.10 0.57 8.02
C ILE A 100 -29.92 -0.30 8.99
N GLY A 101 -31.26 -0.16 8.98
CA GLY A 101 -32.17 -0.97 9.79
C GLY A 101 -32.15 -2.46 9.46
N MET A 102 -31.77 -2.83 8.24
CA MET A 102 -31.64 -4.21 7.80
C MET A 102 -30.36 -4.87 8.29
N TYR A 103 -29.32 -4.08 8.61
CA TYR A 103 -27.99 -4.60 8.95
C TYR A 103 -27.64 -4.41 10.43
N ILE A 104 -28.07 -3.31 11.04
CA ILE A 104 -27.65 -2.94 12.40
C ILE A 104 -28.85 -3.03 13.33
N HIS A 105 -28.74 -3.90 14.33
CA HIS A 105 -29.73 -4.01 15.39
C HIS A 105 -29.08 -3.70 16.73
N MET A 106 -29.83 -3.05 17.61
CA MET A 106 -29.37 -2.73 18.95
C MET A 106 -30.31 -3.34 19.99
N LYS A 107 -29.76 -3.67 21.15
CA LYS A 107 -30.51 -4.30 22.24
C LYS A 107 -31.39 -3.27 22.95
N LYS A 108 -32.70 -3.36 22.76
CA LYS A 108 -33.68 -2.58 23.52
C LYS A 108 -33.87 -3.23 24.88
N SER A 109 -34.01 -2.40 25.93
CA SER A 109 -34.32 -2.78 27.32
C SER A 109 -34.91 -4.18 27.47
N GLY A 110 -34.15 -5.11 28.04
CA GLY A 110 -34.50 -6.54 28.10
C GLY A 110 -33.62 -7.41 27.19
N LYS A 111 -34.20 -8.49 26.61
CA LYS A 111 -33.50 -9.47 25.77
C LYS A 111 -33.73 -9.31 24.26
N GLN A 112 -34.45 -8.26 23.81
CA GLN A 112 -34.86 -8.13 22.42
C GLN A 112 -33.97 -7.14 21.65
N PHE A 113 -33.43 -7.59 20.52
CA PHE A 113 -32.77 -6.72 19.54
C PHE A 113 -33.81 -6.14 18.59
N CYS A 114 -33.71 -4.86 18.27
CA CYS A 114 -34.50 -4.24 17.21
C CYS A 114 -33.61 -3.48 16.22
N ALA A 115 -34.10 -3.37 14.99
CA ALA A 115 -33.46 -2.60 13.94
C ALA A 115 -33.19 -1.16 14.40
N VAL A 116 -32.04 -0.62 14.00
CA VAL A 116 -31.55 0.67 14.50
C VAL A 116 -32.43 1.84 14.04
N ASP A 117 -33.05 1.75 12.87
CA ASP A 117 -34.01 2.71 12.34
C ASP A 117 -35.27 2.87 13.22
N LYS A 118 -35.56 1.87 14.06
CA LYS A 118 -36.66 1.91 15.04
C LYS A 118 -36.28 2.60 16.37
N PHE A 119 -35.05 3.06 16.53
CA PHE A 119 -34.61 3.81 17.71
C PHE A 119 -34.96 5.29 17.57
N ALA A 120 -36.13 5.67 18.07
CA ALA A 120 -36.52 7.08 18.16
C ALA A 120 -35.57 7.88 19.08
N VAL A 121 -35.48 9.21 18.85
CA VAL A 121 -34.62 10.15 19.60
C VAL A 121 -34.76 9.99 21.10
N ASN A 122 -35.99 9.86 21.62
CA ASN A 122 -36.25 9.69 23.05
C ASN A 122 -35.64 8.40 23.65
N ILE A 123 -35.48 7.34 22.84
CA ILE A 123 -34.81 6.12 23.27
C ILE A 123 -33.31 6.37 23.35
N LEU A 124 -32.71 7.00 22.33
CA LEU A 124 -31.29 7.34 22.31
C LEU A 124 -30.93 8.30 23.45
N GLN A 125 -31.76 9.32 23.69
CA GLN A 125 -31.66 10.24 24.82
C GLN A 125 -31.60 9.47 26.14
N LYS A 126 -32.54 8.54 26.36
CA LYS A 126 -32.59 7.77 27.60
C LYS A 126 -31.29 6.99 27.83
N TYR A 127 -30.73 6.36 26.79
CA TYR A 127 -29.45 5.67 26.91
C TYR A 127 -28.28 6.64 27.16
N SER A 128 -28.30 7.83 26.52
CA SER A 128 -27.29 8.86 26.70
C SER A 128 -27.29 9.41 28.14
N ASP A 129 -28.47 9.76 28.66
CA ASP A 129 -28.63 10.25 30.02
C ASP A 129 -28.17 9.22 31.05
N THR A 130 -28.52 7.94 30.82
CA THR A 130 -28.09 6.88 31.71
C THR A 130 -26.56 6.74 31.67
N PHE A 131 -25.94 6.83 30.49
CA PHE A 131 -24.49 6.75 30.33
C PHE A 131 -23.75 7.90 31.04
N SER A 132 -24.20 9.14 30.88
CA SER A 132 -23.61 10.32 31.55
C SER A 132 -23.65 10.24 33.08
N ASN A 133 -24.59 9.46 33.64
CA ASN A 133 -24.70 9.22 35.08
C ASN A 133 -23.71 8.15 35.62
N GLY A 134 -22.79 7.66 34.79
CA GLY A 134 -21.52 7.05 35.25
C GLY A 134 -21.54 5.56 35.58
N ASN A 135 -22.62 4.81 35.31
CA ASN A 135 -22.71 3.41 35.77
C ASN A 135 -23.47 2.44 34.85
N VAL A 136 -23.32 2.56 33.52
CA VAL A 136 -24.09 1.73 32.57
C VAL A 136 -23.19 0.90 31.68
N ALA A 137 -23.57 -0.36 31.54
CA ALA A 137 -22.99 -1.26 30.54
C ALA A 137 -23.16 -0.68 29.13
N PRO A 138 -22.18 -0.90 28.23
CA PRO A 138 -22.28 -0.45 26.85
C PRO A 138 -23.53 -1.03 26.17
N LEU A 139 -24.13 -0.25 25.27
CA LEU A 139 -25.29 -0.66 24.50
C LEU A 139 -24.87 -1.73 23.48
N GLU A 140 -25.41 -2.94 23.62
CA GLU A 140 -25.09 -4.05 22.72
C GLU A 140 -25.63 -3.78 21.30
N VAL A 141 -24.73 -3.84 20.32
CA VAL A 141 -25.00 -3.69 18.89
C VAL A 141 -24.62 -4.96 18.15
N SER A 142 -25.55 -5.47 17.35
CA SER A 142 -25.34 -6.60 16.44
C SER A 142 -25.41 -6.12 15.00
N ILE A 143 -24.30 -6.30 14.28
CA ILE A 143 -24.17 -6.02 12.85
C ILE A 143 -24.31 -7.34 12.10
N TYR A 144 -25.29 -7.44 11.21
CA TYR A 144 -25.49 -8.62 10.37
C TYR A 144 -24.80 -8.44 9.03
N ARG A 145 -23.70 -9.16 8.81
CA ARG A 145 -22.86 -9.03 7.60
C ARG A 145 -23.64 -9.15 6.29
N TYR A 146 -24.70 -9.94 6.24
CA TYR A 146 -25.52 -10.18 5.05
C TYR A 146 -26.99 -9.79 5.27
N SER A 147 -27.24 -8.77 6.08
CA SER A 147 -28.57 -8.34 6.51
C SER A 147 -29.31 -9.35 7.42
N ALA A 148 -30.29 -8.85 8.15
CA ALA A 148 -31.18 -9.56 9.05
C ALA A 148 -32.14 -10.54 8.33
N ILE A 149 -32.13 -10.61 6.99
CA ILE A 149 -32.91 -11.61 6.24
C ILE A 149 -32.47 -13.04 6.53
N LEU A 150 -31.20 -13.24 6.92
CA LEU A 150 -30.70 -14.54 7.38
C LEU A 150 -30.98 -14.64 8.88
N ASP A 151 -32.13 -15.22 9.22
CA ASP A 151 -32.58 -15.30 10.61
C ASP A 151 -31.97 -16.50 11.38
N SER A 152 -31.54 -17.54 10.65
CA SER A 152 -31.22 -18.84 11.20
C SER A 152 -29.95 -19.44 10.58
N LEU A 153 -29.37 -20.40 11.30
CA LEU A 153 -28.21 -21.17 10.82
C LEU A 153 -28.53 -21.91 9.52
N ARG A 154 -29.79 -22.34 9.34
CA ARG A 154 -30.24 -23.04 8.13
C ARG A 154 -30.16 -22.15 6.90
N GLU A 155 -30.73 -20.94 6.96
CA GLU A 155 -30.68 -19.99 5.86
C GLU A 155 -29.24 -19.53 5.58
N TRP A 156 -28.45 -19.28 6.64
CA TRP A 156 -27.02 -19.03 6.50
C TRP A 156 -26.30 -20.18 5.78
N THR A 157 -26.57 -21.44 6.11
CA THR A 157 -25.91 -22.59 5.48
C THR A 157 -26.23 -22.70 4.00
N LYS A 158 -27.50 -22.46 3.61
CA LYS A 158 -27.89 -22.41 2.20
C LYS A 158 -27.18 -21.30 1.45
N PHE A 159 -27.13 -20.09 2.02
CA PHE A 159 -26.46 -18.98 1.38
C PHE A 159 -24.93 -19.16 1.32
N LYS A 160 -24.34 -19.74 2.37
CA LYS A 160 -22.90 -20.05 2.42
C LYS A 160 -22.45 -20.91 1.23
N GLN A 161 -23.28 -21.87 0.80
CA GLN A 161 -22.96 -22.69 -0.39
C GLN A 161 -22.77 -21.83 -1.65
N VAL A 162 -23.52 -20.75 -1.79
CA VAL A 162 -23.41 -19.81 -2.93
C VAL A 162 -22.07 -19.07 -2.86
N ILE A 163 -21.72 -18.57 -1.66
CA ILE A 163 -20.44 -17.89 -1.42
C ILE A 163 -19.26 -18.83 -1.71
N ASP A 164 -19.35 -20.07 -1.25
CA ASP A 164 -18.30 -21.07 -1.43
C ASP A 164 -18.11 -21.45 -2.91
N VAL A 165 -19.20 -21.53 -3.68
CA VAL A 165 -19.14 -21.74 -5.15
C VAL A 165 -18.48 -20.55 -5.85
N GLU A 166 -18.92 -19.33 -5.55
CA GLU A 166 -18.34 -18.12 -6.17
C GLU A 166 -16.85 -17.96 -5.83
N ASN A 167 -16.48 -18.20 -4.58
CA ASN A 167 -15.07 -18.18 -4.17
C ASN A 167 -14.24 -19.23 -4.92
N ARG A 168 -14.80 -20.42 -5.15
CA ARG A 168 -14.14 -21.47 -5.95
C ARG A 168 -14.00 -21.06 -7.41
N GLU A 169 -15.03 -20.46 -7.99
CA GLU A 169 -14.98 -19.96 -9.37
C GLU A 169 -13.97 -18.81 -9.52
N ARG A 170 -13.92 -17.87 -8.57
CA ARG A 170 -12.91 -16.80 -8.54
C ARG A 170 -11.50 -17.37 -8.39
N ALA A 171 -11.30 -18.35 -7.51
CA ALA A 171 -10.02 -19.03 -7.36
C ALA A 171 -9.60 -19.76 -8.64
N ALA A 172 -10.53 -20.47 -9.28
CA ALA A 172 -10.28 -21.15 -10.57
C ALA A 172 -9.98 -20.16 -11.71
N ALA A 173 -10.64 -19.00 -11.73
CA ALA A 173 -10.36 -17.94 -12.69
C ALA A 173 -8.96 -17.33 -12.49
N ALA A 174 -8.57 -17.10 -11.23
CA ALA A 174 -7.23 -16.63 -10.89
C ALA A 174 -6.16 -17.66 -11.28
N GLU A 175 -6.36 -18.94 -10.97
CA GLU A 175 -5.47 -20.04 -11.39
C GLU A 175 -5.33 -20.10 -12.92
N LYS A 176 -6.44 -20.00 -13.66
CA LYS A 176 -6.43 -19.96 -15.12
C LYS A 176 -5.67 -18.75 -15.66
N ALA A 177 -5.81 -17.58 -15.03
CA ALA A 177 -5.06 -16.38 -15.41
C ALA A 177 -3.55 -16.59 -15.20
N THR A 178 -3.14 -17.20 -14.09
CA THR A 178 -1.74 -17.56 -13.82
C THR A 178 -1.21 -18.55 -14.84
N ILE A 179 -1.96 -19.62 -15.15
CA ILE A 179 -1.57 -20.60 -16.17
C ILE A 179 -1.39 -19.93 -17.54
N ASN A 180 -2.29 -19.03 -17.93
CA ASN A 180 -2.16 -18.29 -19.19
C ASN A 180 -0.93 -17.37 -19.19
N ALA A 181 -0.67 -16.66 -18.09
CA ALA A 181 0.52 -15.80 -17.98
C ALA A 181 1.82 -16.61 -18.10
N VAL A 182 1.90 -17.77 -17.43
CA VAL A 182 3.05 -18.69 -17.55
C VAL A 182 3.13 -19.28 -18.96
N THR A 183 2.00 -19.58 -19.59
CA THR A 183 1.94 -20.06 -20.99
C THR A 183 2.57 -19.05 -21.95
N GLU A 184 2.24 -17.77 -21.82
CA GLU A 184 2.81 -16.72 -22.67
C GLU A 184 4.32 -16.55 -22.42
N LYS A 185 4.77 -16.56 -21.16
CA LYS A 185 6.21 -16.54 -20.83
C LYS A 185 6.97 -17.74 -21.41
N LEU A 186 6.38 -18.93 -21.41
CA LEU A 186 6.98 -20.12 -22.00
C LEU A 186 7.10 -20.01 -23.52
N LYS A 187 6.08 -19.49 -24.19
CA LYS A 187 6.12 -19.24 -25.64
C LYS A 187 7.11 -18.15 -26.00
N GLU A 188 7.21 -17.09 -25.21
CA GLU A 188 8.22 -16.05 -25.41
C GLU A 188 9.63 -16.63 -25.29
N LYS A 189 9.87 -17.47 -24.26
CA LYS A 189 11.18 -18.03 -24.00
C LYS A 189 11.59 -19.12 -24.99
N HIS A 190 10.68 -20.04 -25.32
CA HIS A 190 11.01 -21.27 -26.06
C HIS A 190 10.33 -21.37 -27.42
N GLY A 191 9.38 -20.49 -27.71
CA GLY A 191 8.57 -20.56 -28.93
C GLY A 191 9.32 -20.23 -30.21
N LEU A 192 10.59 -19.82 -30.15
CA LEU A 192 11.49 -19.72 -31.29
C LEU A 192 12.03 -21.10 -31.72
N GLU A 193 12.34 -21.96 -30.76
CA GLU A 193 12.94 -23.28 -30.98
C GLU A 193 11.89 -24.40 -31.06
N LEU A 194 10.77 -24.23 -30.36
CA LEU A 194 9.72 -25.22 -30.20
C LEU A 194 8.42 -24.73 -30.83
N GLU A 195 7.82 -25.60 -31.61
CA GLU A 195 6.47 -25.46 -32.15
C GLU A 195 5.55 -26.50 -31.51
N GLY A 196 4.38 -26.06 -31.07
CA GLY A 196 3.42 -26.93 -30.42
C GLY A 196 2.06 -26.26 -30.29
N ASN A 197 1.02 -27.08 -30.23
CA ASN A 197 -0.36 -26.63 -30.03
C ASN A 197 -0.51 -25.91 -28.69
N GLU A 198 -1.43 -24.95 -28.63
CA GLU A 198 -1.77 -24.18 -27.44
C GLU A 198 -2.00 -25.03 -26.19
N SER A 199 -2.66 -26.18 -26.36
CA SER A 199 -2.95 -27.11 -25.27
C SER A 199 -1.68 -27.72 -24.65
N ILE A 200 -0.61 -27.90 -25.43
CA ILE A 200 0.67 -28.46 -24.95
C ILE A 200 1.40 -27.41 -24.11
N TRP A 201 1.41 -26.14 -24.57
CA TRP A 201 1.97 -25.03 -23.79
C TRP A 201 1.23 -24.85 -22.46
N LYS A 202 -0.11 -24.91 -22.48
CA LYS A 202 -0.93 -24.85 -21.25
C LYS A 202 -0.70 -26.02 -20.31
N LEU A 203 -0.48 -27.22 -20.84
CA LEU A 203 -0.17 -28.39 -20.03
C LEU A 203 1.20 -28.25 -19.34
N TRP A 204 2.19 -27.67 -20.03
CA TRP A 204 3.47 -27.34 -19.44
C TRP A 204 3.36 -26.25 -18.38
N ALA A 205 2.66 -25.15 -18.69
CA ALA A 205 2.42 -24.07 -17.75
C ALA A 205 1.69 -24.56 -16.49
N SER A 206 0.63 -25.35 -16.64
CA SER A 206 -0.09 -25.96 -15.52
C SER A 206 0.82 -26.81 -14.64
N ARG A 207 1.74 -27.58 -15.24
CA ARG A 207 2.72 -28.35 -14.47
C ARG A 207 3.69 -27.46 -13.69
N ILE A 208 4.15 -26.35 -14.28
CA ILE A 208 5.01 -25.38 -13.56
C ILE A 208 4.23 -24.79 -12.39
N VAL A 209 3.01 -24.29 -12.64
CA VAL A 209 2.14 -23.66 -11.63
C VAL A 209 1.85 -24.61 -10.46
N ASN A 210 1.63 -25.90 -10.73
CA ASN A 210 1.30 -26.88 -9.71
C ASN A 210 2.50 -27.48 -8.96
N THR A 211 3.72 -27.30 -9.47
CA THR A 211 4.93 -27.94 -8.89
C THR A 211 5.89 -26.93 -8.25
N HIS A 212 5.79 -25.64 -8.60
CA HIS A 212 6.73 -24.61 -8.20
C HIS A 212 6.01 -23.45 -7.51
N ASP A 213 6.61 -22.92 -6.45
CA ASP A 213 6.12 -21.71 -5.79
C ASP A 213 6.39 -20.47 -6.66
N SER A 214 5.63 -19.40 -6.44
CA SER A 214 5.71 -18.16 -7.22
C SER A 214 7.13 -17.58 -7.32
N SER A 215 7.99 -17.79 -6.31
CA SER A 215 9.38 -17.32 -6.30
C SER A 215 10.33 -18.15 -7.17
N THR A 216 9.94 -19.36 -7.55
CA THR A 216 10.75 -20.31 -8.33
C THR A 216 10.19 -20.56 -9.73
N MET A 217 8.97 -20.08 -10.03
CA MET A 217 8.33 -20.23 -11.34
C MET A 217 9.17 -19.66 -12.48
N ASP A 218 9.75 -18.47 -12.33
CA ASP A 218 10.56 -17.86 -13.39
C ASP A 218 11.82 -18.68 -13.70
N GLN A 219 12.44 -19.33 -12.69
CA GLN A 219 13.55 -20.25 -12.91
C GLN A 219 13.09 -21.52 -13.65
N ALA A 220 11.92 -22.06 -13.29
CA ALA A 220 11.34 -23.22 -13.94
C ALA A 220 10.95 -22.96 -15.41
N ILE A 221 10.57 -21.73 -15.75
CA ILE A 221 10.28 -21.29 -17.13
C ILE A 221 11.56 -21.29 -17.99
N LEU A 222 12.73 -21.01 -17.42
CA LEU A 222 14.00 -21.05 -18.15
C LEU A 222 14.43 -22.46 -18.53
N LEU A 223 13.97 -23.46 -17.78
CA LEU A 223 14.24 -24.86 -18.09
C LEU A 223 13.45 -25.28 -19.33
N GLY A 224 14.01 -26.22 -20.11
CA GLY A 224 13.29 -26.80 -21.25
C GLY A 224 12.08 -27.64 -20.82
N PRO A 225 11.24 -28.06 -21.78
CA PRO A 225 10.04 -28.83 -21.47
C PRO A 225 10.40 -30.16 -20.78
N PRO A 226 9.61 -30.59 -19.77
CA PRO A 226 9.78 -31.90 -19.15
C PRO A 226 9.80 -33.01 -20.20
N LYS A 227 10.60 -34.06 -19.99
CA LYS A 227 10.80 -35.15 -20.97
C LYS A 227 9.52 -35.77 -21.52
N CYS A 228 8.44 -35.78 -20.74
CA CYS A 228 7.12 -36.27 -21.16
C CYS A 228 6.40 -35.32 -22.14
N LEU A 229 6.63 -34.01 -22.04
CA LEU A 229 6.06 -32.98 -22.92
C LEU A 229 6.97 -32.64 -24.08
N ALA A 230 8.29 -32.80 -23.92
CA ALA A 230 9.28 -32.50 -24.96
C ALA A 230 8.98 -33.20 -26.29
N ARG A 231 8.47 -34.44 -26.26
CA ARG A 231 8.12 -35.22 -27.47
C ARG A 231 6.89 -34.70 -28.22
N MET A 232 6.08 -33.84 -27.57
CA MET A 232 4.88 -33.26 -28.14
C MET A 232 5.18 -31.94 -28.87
N PHE A 233 6.35 -31.36 -28.64
CA PHE A 233 6.86 -30.21 -29.38
C PHE A 233 7.63 -30.67 -30.61
N GLN A 234 7.40 -30.02 -31.73
CA GLN A 234 8.25 -30.12 -32.91
C GLN A 234 9.34 -29.07 -32.80
N ARG A 235 10.55 -29.41 -33.25
CA ARG A 235 11.60 -28.40 -33.36
C ARG A 235 11.28 -27.56 -34.58
N ARG A 236 11.16 -26.25 -34.42
CA ARG A 236 10.95 -25.38 -35.58
C ARG A 236 12.23 -25.41 -36.41
N ASP A 237 12.12 -25.79 -37.69
CA ASP A 237 13.23 -25.73 -38.63
C ASP A 237 13.60 -24.25 -38.80
N THR A 238 14.54 -23.78 -37.99
CA THR A 238 15.20 -22.49 -38.21
C THR A 238 15.97 -22.62 -39.51
N ASP A 239 15.47 -21.95 -40.56
CA ASP A 239 16.12 -21.85 -41.86
C ASP A 239 17.62 -21.58 -41.66
N LEU A 240 18.48 -22.53 -42.06
CA LEU A 240 19.93 -22.51 -41.77
C LEU A 240 20.61 -21.19 -42.20
N ASN A 241 20.01 -20.49 -43.16
CA ASN A 241 20.43 -19.17 -43.62
C ASN A 241 20.27 -18.08 -42.55
N THR A 242 19.22 -18.14 -41.73
CA THR A 242 18.98 -17.18 -40.62
C THR A 242 19.98 -17.39 -39.47
N VAL A 243 20.31 -18.65 -39.16
CA VAL A 243 21.32 -19.00 -38.15
C VAL A 243 22.72 -18.55 -38.60
N ALA A 244 23.05 -18.76 -39.88
CA ALA A 244 24.32 -18.30 -40.45
C ALA A 244 24.42 -16.76 -40.49
N SER A 245 23.33 -16.05 -40.76
CA SER A 245 23.31 -14.57 -40.69
C SER A 245 23.39 -14.06 -39.25
N LEU A 246 22.74 -14.74 -38.30
CA LEU A 246 22.79 -14.38 -36.88
C LEU A 246 24.18 -14.64 -36.29
N ALA A 247 24.81 -15.77 -36.60
CA ALA A 247 26.17 -16.07 -36.18
C ALA A 247 27.19 -15.07 -36.75
N LYS A 248 26.97 -14.58 -37.98
CA LYS A 248 27.78 -13.48 -38.54
C LYS A 248 27.54 -12.16 -37.80
N SER A 249 26.30 -11.81 -37.47
CA SER A 249 26.01 -10.60 -36.70
C SER A 249 26.53 -10.68 -35.26
N GLU A 250 26.50 -11.85 -34.64
CA GLU A 250 27.04 -12.10 -33.31
C GLU A 250 28.56 -11.98 -33.30
N ALA A 251 29.24 -12.52 -34.31
CA ALA A 251 30.69 -12.36 -34.44
C ALA A 251 31.11 -10.89 -34.63
N VAL A 252 30.30 -10.09 -35.33
CA VAL A 252 30.54 -8.64 -35.46
C VAL A 252 30.30 -7.93 -34.12
N ALA A 253 29.18 -8.21 -33.44
CA ALA A 253 28.87 -7.60 -32.15
C ALA A 253 29.90 -7.97 -31.05
N LEU A 254 30.39 -9.20 -31.03
CA LEU A 254 31.45 -9.63 -30.10
C LEU A 254 32.77 -8.89 -30.37
N LYS A 255 33.10 -8.64 -31.65
CA LYS A 255 34.29 -7.87 -32.01
C LYS A 255 34.17 -6.41 -31.56
N GLU A 256 33.00 -5.80 -31.77
CA GLU A 256 32.72 -4.43 -31.30
C GLU A 256 32.77 -4.32 -29.77
N LEU A 257 32.19 -5.29 -29.05
CA LEU A 257 32.26 -5.33 -27.58
C LEU A 257 33.69 -5.48 -27.07
N GLN A 258 34.50 -6.29 -27.75
CA GLN A 258 35.90 -6.48 -27.38
C GLN A 258 36.72 -5.20 -27.62
N GLU A 259 36.45 -4.48 -28.70
CA GLU A 259 37.05 -3.16 -28.97
C GLU A 259 36.68 -2.13 -27.90
N ILE A 260 35.40 -2.10 -27.48
CA ILE A 260 34.93 -1.24 -26.37
C ILE A 260 35.59 -1.64 -25.05
N GLU A 261 35.75 -2.94 -24.77
CA GLU A 261 36.41 -3.40 -23.54
C GLU A 261 37.88 -2.98 -23.49
N ASP A 262 38.57 -3.06 -24.63
CA ASP A 262 39.95 -2.62 -24.77
C ASP A 262 40.06 -1.09 -24.61
N GLU A 263 39.13 -0.30 -25.17
CA GLU A 263 39.06 1.15 -24.94
C GLU A 263 38.80 1.51 -23.47
N LEU A 264 37.90 0.78 -22.79
CA LEU A 264 37.62 0.99 -21.37
C LEU A 264 38.84 0.66 -20.49
N LYS A 265 39.58 -0.42 -20.80
CA LYS A 265 40.83 -0.75 -20.11
C LYS A 265 41.88 0.34 -20.29
N ASN A 266 42.01 0.86 -21.51
CA ASN A 266 42.93 1.97 -21.79
C ASN A 266 42.53 3.22 -21.00
N LEU A 267 41.24 3.57 -20.98
CA LEU A 267 40.75 4.72 -20.22
C LEU A 267 40.94 4.55 -18.70
N GLN A 268 40.75 3.34 -18.19
CA GLN A 268 40.99 3.02 -16.78
C GLN A 268 42.47 3.18 -16.41
N ASN A 269 43.37 2.67 -17.27
CA ASN A 269 44.80 2.83 -17.10
C ASN A 269 45.22 4.31 -17.15
N ASP A 270 44.65 5.10 -18.06
CA ASP A 270 44.88 6.54 -18.14
C ASP A 270 44.43 7.28 -16.86
N PHE A 271 43.29 6.89 -16.30
CA PHE A 271 42.79 7.45 -15.05
C PHE A 271 43.69 7.09 -13.86
N GLU A 272 44.20 5.86 -13.81
CA GLU A 272 45.14 5.42 -12.78
C GLU A 272 46.44 6.23 -12.84
N VAL A 273 47.04 6.37 -14.02
CA VAL A 273 48.24 7.20 -14.25
C VAL A 273 47.98 8.67 -13.88
N ALA A 274 46.81 9.21 -14.22
CA ALA A 274 46.44 10.58 -13.85
C ALA A 274 46.28 10.73 -12.32
N SER A 275 45.69 9.75 -11.64
CA SER A 275 45.51 9.71 -10.19
C SER A 275 46.85 9.64 -9.45
N GLU A 276 47.78 8.81 -9.92
CA GLU A 276 49.14 8.73 -9.37
C GLU A 276 49.88 10.07 -9.50
N ARG A 277 49.80 10.71 -10.68
CA ARG A 277 50.37 12.04 -10.93
C ARG A 277 49.76 13.09 -9.99
N PHE A 278 48.44 13.08 -9.82
CA PHE A 278 47.76 14.01 -8.93
C PHE A 278 48.19 13.81 -7.46
N THR A 279 48.29 12.56 -7.02
CA THR A 279 48.74 12.21 -5.66
C THR A 279 50.17 12.70 -5.41
N SER A 280 51.08 12.49 -6.36
CA SER A 280 52.46 13.01 -6.29
C SER A 280 52.49 14.54 -6.19
N VAL A 281 51.67 15.25 -6.96
CA VAL A 281 51.54 16.71 -6.88
C VAL A 281 51.04 17.15 -5.50
N CYS A 282 50.01 16.49 -4.96
CA CYS A 282 49.51 16.78 -3.61
C CYS A 282 50.57 16.57 -2.52
N ASP A 283 51.36 15.50 -2.60
CA ASP A 283 52.42 15.23 -1.64
C ASP A 283 53.56 16.25 -1.72
N ASN A 284 53.92 16.67 -2.94
CA ASN A 284 54.86 17.77 -3.15
C ASN A 284 54.35 19.09 -2.53
N PHE A 285 53.06 19.41 -2.69
CA PHE A 285 52.46 20.57 -2.03
C PHE A 285 52.47 20.46 -0.50
N ARG A 286 52.06 19.31 0.06
CA ARG A 286 52.10 19.08 1.52
C ARG A 286 53.50 19.22 2.08
N TRP A 287 54.50 18.66 1.40
CA TRP A 287 55.90 18.79 1.80
C TRP A 287 56.34 20.26 1.78
N THR A 288 56.01 20.98 0.71
CA THR A 288 56.32 22.42 0.58
C THR A 288 55.67 23.24 1.70
N ILE A 289 54.39 23.00 2.02
CA ILE A 289 53.67 23.66 3.12
C ILE A 289 54.32 23.36 4.48
N LYS A 290 54.77 22.11 4.72
CA LYS A 290 55.49 21.76 5.95
C LYS A 290 56.83 22.51 6.06
N GLN A 291 57.57 22.63 4.95
CA GLN A 291 58.82 23.37 4.89
C GLN A 291 58.61 24.87 5.16
N THR A 292 57.63 25.49 4.50
CA THR A 292 57.33 26.92 4.70
C THR A 292 56.86 27.21 6.13
N ASN A 293 55.99 26.37 6.70
CA ASN A 293 55.55 26.51 8.10
C ASN A 293 56.71 26.35 9.09
N SER A 294 57.65 25.44 8.84
CA SER A 294 58.85 25.27 9.67
C SER A 294 59.75 26.50 9.62
N ARG A 295 59.95 27.08 8.42
CA ARG A 295 60.68 28.34 8.23
C ARG A 295 59.99 29.51 8.93
N LEU A 296 58.67 29.64 8.82
CA LEU A 296 57.90 30.69 9.51
C LEU A 296 57.98 30.57 11.03
N LYS A 297 57.90 29.36 11.59
CA LYS A 297 58.10 29.11 13.03
C LYS A 297 59.49 29.53 13.49
N CYS A 298 60.53 29.22 12.71
CA CYS A 298 61.90 29.63 13.00
C CYS A 298 62.05 31.16 12.98
N LEU A 299 61.52 31.82 11.94
CA LEU A 299 61.51 33.29 11.85
C LEU A 299 60.80 33.92 13.05
N ALA A 300 59.61 33.42 13.42
CA ALA A 300 58.86 33.91 14.57
C ALA A 300 59.63 33.76 15.90
N GLN A 301 60.36 32.66 16.09
CA GLN A 301 61.22 32.47 17.25
C GLN A 301 62.41 33.45 17.26
N SER A 302 63.05 33.66 16.12
CA SER A 302 64.12 34.66 15.96
C SER A 302 63.62 36.07 16.26
N THR A 303 62.45 36.46 15.74
CA THR A 303 61.82 37.76 16.04
C THR A 303 61.49 37.90 17.53
N LYS A 304 61.00 36.85 18.19
CA LYS A 304 60.76 36.84 19.64
C LYS A 304 62.05 37.03 20.45
N LYS A 305 63.15 36.36 20.05
CA LYS A 305 64.47 36.52 20.68
C LYS A 305 64.98 37.95 20.54
N LEU A 306 64.94 38.51 19.32
CA LEU A 306 65.35 39.89 19.05
C LEU A 306 64.54 40.90 19.87
N LYS A 307 63.21 40.73 19.97
CA LYS A 307 62.35 41.58 20.83
C LYS A 307 62.78 41.53 22.30
N ARG A 308 63.09 40.35 22.84
CA ARG A 308 63.55 40.20 24.23
C ARG A 308 64.91 40.87 24.46
N SER A 309 65.86 40.69 23.54
CA SER A 309 67.16 41.36 23.62
C SER A 309 67.02 42.89 23.57
N PHE A 310 66.17 43.41 22.69
CA PHE A 310 65.88 44.85 22.62
C PHE A 310 65.24 45.37 23.92
N SER A 311 64.25 44.67 24.47
CA SER A 311 63.63 45.05 25.76
C SER A 311 64.61 44.99 26.93
N ALA A 312 65.59 44.08 26.93
CA ALA A 312 66.63 44.03 27.95
C ALA A 312 67.57 45.24 27.83
N MET A 313 68.04 45.56 26.62
CA MET A 313 68.87 46.75 26.36
C MET A 313 68.16 48.06 26.75
N SER A 314 66.86 48.19 26.48
CA SER A 314 66.10 49.38 26.90
C SER A 314 65.96 49.52 28.42
N ARG A 315 65.98 48.41 29.19
CA ARG A 315 65.95 48.46 30.67
C ARG A 315 67.30 48.82 31.28
N GLU A 316 68.40 48.48 30.62
CA GLU A 316 69.76 48.87 31.08
C GLU A 316 70.08 50.34 30.79
N SER A 317 69.33 50.99 29.88
CA SER A 317 69.55 52.38 29.47
C SER A 317 68.65 53.39 30.21
N ALA A 318 67.76 52.94 31.10
CA ALA A 318 66.81 53.75 31.87
C ALA A 318 67.15 53.69 33.36
#